data_AF-A0A935H313-F1
#
_entry.id   AF-A0A935H313-F1
#
_cell.length_a   1.000
_cell.length_b   1.000
_cell.length_c   1.000
_cell.angle_alpha   90.00
_cell.angle_beta   90.00
_cell.angle_gamma   90.00
#
_symmetry.space_group_name_H-M   'P 1'
#
loop_
_entity.id
_entity.type
_entity.pdbx_description
1 polymer ?
#
loop_
_entity_poly.entity_id
_entity_poly.type
_entity_poly.pdbx_seq_one_letter_code
_entity_poly.pdbx_strand_id
1 'polypeptide(L)'
;MRTNIVIDDKLMADVMGMGGFKTKREAVEEGLRMVKRRMVYDGLRALRGKLQWIGDDEAAWAKYREEQLAKVQAKAAGLPFEGEIDPIFLDPSFRLHEQPAPTVQEPAASYAPAVGKAP
;
A
#
# COMPACT_ATOMS: atom_id res chain seq x y z
N MET A 1 -25.37 -20.20 7.07
CA MET A 1 -26.61 -20.27 7.89
C MET A 1 -27.81 -20.14 6.96
N ARG A 2 -28.88 -20.91 7.15
CA ARG A 2 -30.12 -20.74 6.37
C ARG A 2 -31.01 -19.71 7.05
N THR A 3 -31.44 -18.70 6.32
CA THR A 3 -32.24 -17.59 6.84
C THR A 3 -33.29 -17.20 5.81
N ASN A 4 -34.49 -16.89 6.27
CA ASN A 4 -35.56 -16.37 5.42
C ASN A 4 -35.56 -14.85 5.53
N ILE A 5 -35.41 -14.16 4.39
CA ILE A 5 -35.39 -12.69 4.30
C ILE A 5 -36.23 -12.25 3.10
N VAL A 6 -36.88 -11.09 3.22
CA VAL A 6 -37.63 -10.47 2.12
C VAL A 6 -36.66 -9.53 1.38
N ILE A 7 -36.51 -9.71 0.07
CA ILE A 7 -35.64 -8.91 -0.79
C ILE A 7 -36.50 -8.34 -1.92
N ASP A 8 -36.23 -7.12 -2.35
CA ASP A 8 -36.87 -6.51 -3.51
C ASP A 8 -36.58 -7.33 -4.80
N ASP A 9 -37.63 -7.65 -5.55
CA ASP A 9 -37.53 -8.50 -6.74
C ASP A 9 -36.79 -7.82 -7.89
N LYS A 10 -36.92 -6.49 -8.04
CA LYS A 10 -36.21 -5.74 -9.07
C LYS A 10 -34.71 -5.72 -8.76
N LEU A 11 -34.36 -5.48 -7.50
CA LEU A 11 -32.96 -5.54 -7.05
C LEU A 11 -32.34 -6.91 -7.33
N MET A 12 -33.04 -7.99 -7.01
CA MET A 12 -32.53 -9.34 -7.27
C MET A 12 -32.41 -9.61 -8.77
N ALA A 13 -33.36 -9.16 -9.59
CA ALA A 13 -33.30 -9.30 -11.05
C ALA A 13 -32.09 -8.56 -11.64
N ASP A 14 -31.84 -7.32 -11.20
CA ASP A 14 -30.71 -6.51 -11.64
C ASP A 14 -29.37 -7.19 -11.29
N VAL A 15 -29.24 -7.65 -10.04
CA VAL A 15 -28.01 -8.31 -9.57
C VAL A 15 -27.75 -9.61 -10.33
N MET A 16 -28.79 -10.41 -10.58
CA MET A 16 -28.67 -11.66 -11.35
C MET A 16 -28.32 -11.37 -12.82
N GLY A 17 -28.91 -10.33 -13.42
CA GLY A 17 -28.67 -9.95 -14.82
C GLY A 17 -27.28 -9.36 -15.06
N MET A 18 -26.73 -8.60 -14.12
CA MET A 18 -25.41 -7.98 -14.23
C MET A 18 -24.28 -8.89 -13.72
N GLY A 19 -24.54 -9.69 -12.69
CA GLY A 19 -23.50 -10.37 -11.91
C GLY A 19 -23.13 -11.79 -12.36
N GLY A 20 -23.81 -12.34 -13.37
CA GLY A 20 -23.50 -13.69 -13.89
C GLY A 20 -23.71 -14.83 -12.87
N PHE A 21 -24.50 -14.59 -11.83
CA PHE A 21 -24.75 -15.57 -10.77
C PHE A 21 -25.69 -16.68 -11.23
N LYS A 22 -25.43 -17.91 -10.81
CA LYS A 22 -26.29 -19.06 -11.14
C LYS A 22 -27.49 -19.16 -10.21
N THR A 23 -27.37 -18.65 -8.99
CA THR A 23 -28.40 -18.77 -7.95
C THR A 23 -28.55 -17.49 -7.14
N LYS A 24 -29.76 -17.24 -6.60
CA LYS A 24 -30.03 -16.12 -5.69
C LYS A 24 -29.14 -16.16 -4.43
N ARG A 25 -28.80 -17.37 -3.93
CA ARG A 25 -27.89 -17.54 -2.78
C ARG A 25 -26.50 -16.99 -3.07
N GLU A 26 -25.96 -17.32 -4.24
CA GLU A 26 -24.62 -16.88 -4.68
C GLU A 26 -24.56 -15.36 -4.80
N ALA A 27 -25.58 -14.75 -5.42
CA ALA A 27 -25.70 -13.30 -5.51
C ALA A 27 -25.68 -12.61 -4.14
N VAL A 28 -26.42 -13.16 -3.16
CA VAL A 28 -26.46 -12.63 -1.79
C VAL A 28 -25.12 -12.81 -1.07
N GLU A 29 -24.46 -13.97 -1.22
CA GLU A 29 -23.15 -14.23 -0.62
C GLU A 29 -22.07 -13.29 -1.17
N GLU A 30 -22.03 -13.06 -2.49
CA GLU A 30 -21.09 -12.11 -3.08
C GLU A 30 -21.39 -10.67 -2.68
N GLY A 31 -22.67 -10.29 -2.58
CA GLY A 31 -23.07 -8.99 -2.03
C GLY A 31 -22.55 -8.76 -0.61
N LEU A 32 -22.69 -9.75 0.28
CA LEU A 32 -22.15 -9.69 1.64
C LEU A 32 -20.62 -9.62 1.66
N ARG A 33 -19.94 -10.38 0.79
CA ARG A 33 -18.48 -10.31 0.65
C ARG A 33 -18.03 -8.92 0.19
N MET A 34 -18.77 -8.28 -0.72
CA MET A 34 -18.50 -6.91 -1.17
C MET A 34 -18.65 -5.89 -0.03
N VAL A 35 -19.70 -6.00 0.80
CA VAL A 35 -19.87 -5.14 1.98
C VAL A 35 -18.69 -5.27 2.93
N LYS A 36 -18.24 -6.50 3.22
CA LYS A 36 -17.04 -6.74 4.04
C LYS A 36 -15.80 -6.04 3.48
N ARG A 37 -15.56 -6.18 2.16
CA ARG A 37 -14.42 -5.52 1.49
C ARG A 37 -14.51 -4.00 1.62
N ARG A 38 -15.71 -3.42 1.44
CA ARG A 38 -15.93 -1.98 1.56
C ARG A 38 -15.51 -1.43 2.92
N MET A 39 -15.81 -2.13 4.01
CA MET A 39 -15.42 -1.70 5.35
C MET A 39 -13.90 -1.60 5.53
N VAL A 40 -13.13 -2.49 4.89
CA VAL A 40 -11.65 -2.40 4.87
C VAL A 40 -11.20 -1.13 4.17
N TYR A 41 -11.79 -0.83 3.01
CA TYR A 41 -11.49 0.41 2.29
C TYR A 41 -11.89 1.67 3.06
N ASP A 42 -13.01 1.63 3.79
CA ASP A 42 -13.43 2.75 4.64
C ASP A 42 -12.41 2.98 5.78
N GLY A 43 -11.84 1.91 6.35
CA GLY A 43 -10.74 2.00 7.32
C GLY A 43 -9.48 2.63 6.72
N LEU A 44 -9.06 2.20 5.53
CA LEU A 44 -7.94 2.82 4.81
C LEU A 44 -8.21 4.29 4.50
N ARG A 45 -9.43 4.62 4.08
CA ARG A 45 -9.84 6.00 3.81
C ARG A 45 -9.82 6.85 5.07
N ALA A 46 -10.12 6.29 6.24
CA ALA A 46 -10.02 6.99 7.52
C ALA A 46 -8.58 7.30 7.96
N LEU A 47 -7.59 6.61 7.37
CA LEU A 47 -6.16 6.89 7.56
C LEU A 47 -5.64 7.98 6.59
N ARG A 48 -6.44 8.39 5.60
CA ARG A 48 -6.08 9.46 4.66
C ARG A 48 -5.79 10.74 5.43
N GLY A 49 -4.60 11.31 5.23
CA GLY A 49 -4.15 12.54 5.89
C GLY A 49 -3.68 12.37 7.35
N LYS A 50 -3.81 11.16 7.93
CA LYS A 50 -3.22 10.82 9.24
C LYS A 50 -1.85 10.19 9.10
N LEU A 51 -1.64 9.48 8.00
CA LEU A 51 -0.35 8.91 7.64
C LEU A 51 0.55 10.05 7.12
N GLN A 52 1.65 10.29 7.84
CA GLN A 52 2.74 11.12 7.36
C GLN A 52 3.54 10.28 6.38
N TRP A 53 3.50 10.65 5.10
CA TRP A 53 4.44 10.11 4.13
C TRP A 53 5.77 10.84 4.31
N ILE A 54 6.82 10.12 4.73
CA ILE A 54 8.15 10.71 4.89
C ILE A 54 8.77 10.80 3.49
N GLY A 55 8.52 11.91 2.80
CA GLY A 55 8.98 12.12 1.40
C GLY A 55 10.48 12.42 1.22
N ASP A 56 11.32 12.15 2.21
CA ASP A 56 12.79 12.27 2.13
C ASP A 56 13.43 11.02 2.77
N ASP A 57 12.96 9.88 2.24
CA ASP A 57 13.13 8.54 2.77
C ASP A 57 14.62 8.17 2.99
N GLU A 58 15.52 8.60 2.12
CA GLU A 58 16.89 8.09 2.15
C GLU A 58 17.63 8.41 3.46
N ALA A 59 17.47 9.62 4.01
CA ALA A 59 18.16 10.01 5.23
C ALA A 59 17.61 9.31 6.49
N ALA A 60 16.30 9.09 6.56
CA ALA A 60 15.67 8.38 7.69
C ALA A 60 15.95 6.88 7.63
N TRP A 61 15.86 6.28 6.44
CA TRP A 61 16.20 4.88 6.22
C TRP A 61 17.71 4.62 6.37
N ALA A 62 18.59 5.59 6.04
CA ALA A 62 20.03 5.47 6.27
C ALA A 62 20.36 5.32 7.76
N LYS A 63 19.81 6.19 8.62
CA LYS A 63 20.01 6.09 10.08
C LYS A 63 19.51 4.76 10.63
N TYR A 64 18.31 4.32 10.20
CA TYR A 64 17.78 3.03 10.60
C TYR A 64 18.71 1.86 10.19
N ARG A 65 19.24 1.87 8.96
CA ARG A 65 20.18 0.84 8.50
C ARG A 65 21.48 0.83 9.31
N GLU A 66 22.05 2.01 9.58
CA GLU A 66 23.26 2.16 10.39
C GLU A 66 23.07 1.59 11.79
N GLU A 67 21.93 1.90 12.43
CA GLU A 67 21.57 1.36 13.74
C GLU A 67 21.42 -0.17 13.71
N GLN A 68 20.78 -0.75 12.69
CA GLN A 68 20.64 -2.20 12.55
C GLN A 68 22.00 -2.88 12.33
N LEU A 69 22.88 -2.31 11.50
CA LEU A 69 24.23 -2.84 11.26
C LEU A 69 25.11 -2.77 12.51
N ALA A 70 25.03 -1.68 13.27
CA ALA A 70 25.74 -1.54 14.54
C ALA A 70 25.30 -2.60 15.56
N LYS A 71 24.01 -2.93 15.61
CA LYS A 71 23.48 -4.02 16.45
C LYS A 71 23.95 -5.40 16.00
N VAL A 72 23.98 -5.67 14.70
CA VAL A 72 24.51 -6.93 14.15
C VAL A 72 26.00 -7.09 14.49
N GLN A 73 26.78 -6.01 14.39
CA GLN A 73 28.19 -6.00 14.78
C GLN A 73 28.38 -6.20 16.28
N ALA A 74 27.60 -5.50 17.12
CA ALA A 74 27.62 -5.68 18.57
C ALA A 74 27.29 -7.14 18.95
N LYS A 75 26.26 -7.72 18.32
CA LYS A 75 25.90 -9.13 18.48
C LYS A 75 27.02 -10.08 18.08
N ALA A 76 27.67 -9.83 16.94
CA ALA A 76 28.81 -10.63 16.46
C ALA A 76 30.03 -10.52 17.39
N ALA A 77 30.24 -9.35 18.00
CA ALA A 77 31.31 -9.09 18.97
C ALA A 77 30.98 -9.52 20.41
N GLY A 78 29.76 -10.04 20.67
CA GLY A 78 29.30 -10.42 22.01
C GLY A 78 29.07 -9.23 22.95
N LEU A 79 28.92 -8.03 22.42
CA LEU A 79 28.63 -6.81 23.16
C LEU A 79 27.11 -6.67 23.38
N PRO A 80 26.67 -6.11 24.52
CA PRO A 80 25.26 -5.85 24.76
C PRO A 80 24.74 -4.79 23.78
N PHE A 81 23.55 -5.03 23.23
CA PHE A 81 22.80 -4.07 22.41
C PHE A 81 21.34 -4.06 22.86
N GLU A 82 20.66 -2.93 22.66
CA GLU A 82 19.29 -2.74 23.10
C GLU A 82 18.27 -2.96 21.97
N GLY A 83 17.20 -3.68 22.29
CA GLY A 83 16.11 -4.01 21.37
C GLY A 83 16.34 -5.23 20.47
N GLU A 84 15.42 -5.43 19.52
CA GLU A 84 15.48 -6.54 18.55
C GLU A 84 16.17 -6.09 17.25
N ILE A 85 16.88 -7.04 16.62
CA ILE A 85 17.45 -6.87 15.28
C ILE A 85 16.41 -7.36 14.27
N ASP A 86 16.15 -6.55 13.25
CA ASP A 86 15.26 -6.92 12.16
C ASP A 86 15.80 -8.19 11.43
N PRO A 87 14.99 -9.26 11.26
CA PRO A 87 15.42 -10.52 10.67
C PRO A 87 16.12 -10.40 9.32
N ILE A 88 15.77 -9.37 8.54
CA ILE A 88 16.36 -9.11 7.22
C ILE A 88 17.88 -8.88 7.32
N PHE A 89 18.36 -8.23 8.40
CA PHE A 89 19.77 -7.93 8.61
C PHE A 89 20.58 -9.11 9.19
N LEU A 90 19.92 -10.20 9.56
CA LEU A 90 20.56 -11.44 10.00
C LEU A 90 20.80 -12.41 8.84
N ASP A 91 20.22 -12.16 7.67
CA ASP A 91 20.43 -12.98 6.47
C ASP A 91 21.78 -12.64 5.81
N PRO A 92 22.74 -13.60 5.72
CA PRO A 92 24.02 -13.37 5.06
C PRO A 92 23.90 -13.13 3.54
N SER A 93 22.75 -13.45 2.94
CA SER A 93 22.45 -13.23 1.51
C SER A 93 21.94 -11.81 1.24
N PHE A 94 21.50 -11.10 2.28
CA PHE A 94 20.99 -9.75 2.14
C PHE A 94 22.13 -8.78 1.80
N ARG A 95 21.95 -8.04 0.71
CA ARG A 95 22.85 -6.94 0.32
C ARG A 95 22.05 -5.66 0.25
N LEU A 96 22.51 -4.65 0.99
CA LEU A 96 22.01 -3.29 0.86
C LEU A 96 22.42 -2.73 -0.49
N HIS A 97 21.44 -2.51 -1.37
CA HIS A 97 21.65 -1.73 -2.59
C HIS A 97 21.61 -0.24 -2.24
N GLU A 98 22.78 0.41 -2.20
CA GLU A 98 22.85 1.87 -2.26
C GLU A 98 22.45 2.32 -3.66
N GLN A 99 21.34 3.07 -3.77
CA GLN A 99 21.03 3.74 -5.02
C GLN A 99 22.00 4.93 -5.14
N PRO A 100 22.76 5.07 -6.25
CA PRO A 100 23.51 6.29 -6.47
C PRO A 100 22.53 7.47 -6.51
N ALA A 101 22.94 8.60 -5.92
CA ALA A 101 22.13 9.82 -5.88
C ALA A 101 21.49 10.07 -7.26
N PRO A 102 20.17 10.34 -7.34
CA PRO A 102 19.52 10.54 -8.62
C PRO A 102 20.21 11.69 -9.34
N THR A 103 20.83 11.41 -10.49
CA THR A 103 21.29 12.45 -11.40
C THR A 103 20.05 13.20 -11.87
N VAL A 104 19.75 14.32 -11.23
CA VAL A 104 18.72 15.25 -11.68
C VAL A 104 19.21 15.83 -13.00
N GLN A 105 18.87 15.18 -14.12
CA GLN A 105 18.89 15.83 -15.41
C GLN A 105 17.68 16.75 -15.43
N GLU A 106 17.90 18.05 -15.16
CA GLU A 106 16.87 19.06 -15.40
C GLU A 106 16.44 18.94 -16.87
N PRO A 107 15.20 18.54 -17.17
CA PRO A 107 14.73 18.63 -18.54
C PRO A 107 14.68 20.12 -18.86
N ALA A 108 15.47 20.55 -19.85
CA ALA A 108 15.34 21.87 -20.44
C ALA A 108 13.93 21.99 -21.03
N ALA A 109 12.98 22.39 -20.21
CA ALA A 109 11.61 22.64 -20.59
C ALA A 109 11.62 23.88 -21.49
N SER A 110 11.77 23.64 -22.80
CA SER A 110 11.46 24.63 -23.81
C SER A 110 9.95 24.86 -23.78
N TYR A 111 9.50 25.83 -22.98
CA TYR A 111 8.16 26.37 -23.11
C TYR A 111 8.10 27.10 -24.44
N ALA A 112 7.58 26.43 -25.47
CA ALA A 112 7.11 27.10 -26.67
C ALA A 112 5.92 27.99 -26.25
N PRO A 113 5.98 29.33 -26.45
CA PRO A 113 4.84 30.17 -26.12
C PRO A 113 3.69 29.83 -27.06
N ALA A 114 2.56 29.43 -26.48
CA ALA A 114 1.31 29.24 -27.20
C ALA A 114 0.95 30.55 -27.90
N VAL A 115 1.10 30.60 -29.22
CA VAL A 115 0.65 31.71 -30.05
C VAL A 115 -0.87 31.79 -29.89
N GLY A 116 -1.32 32.87 -29.26
CA GLY A 116 -2.72 33.18 -29.03
C GLY A 116 -3.48 33.19 -30.35
N LYS A 117 -4.46 32.29 -30.46
CA LYS A 117 -5.53 32.40 -31.44
C LYS A 117 -6.66 33.18 -30.77
N ALA A 118 -6.88 34.40 -31.24
CA ALA A 118 -8.07 35.19 -30.93
C ALA A 118 -8.35 36.15 -32.09
N PRO A 119 -9.60 36.60 -32.22
CA PRO A 119 -10.80 35.84 -32.57
C PRO A 119 -11.00 35.71 -34.10
#